data_AF-A0AAA9TI13-F1
#
_entry.id   AF-A0AAA9TI13-F1
#
_cell.length_a   1.000
_cell.length_b   1.000
_cell.length_c   1.000
_cell.angle_alpha   90.00
_cell.angle_beta   90.00
_cell.angle_gamma   90.00
#
_symmetry.space_group_name_H-M   'P 1'
#
loop_
_entity.id
_entity.type
_entity.pdbx_description
1 polymer ?
#
loop_
_entity_poly.entity_id
_entity_poly.type
_entity_poly.pdbx_seq_one_letter_code
_entity_poly.pdbx_strand_id
1 'polypeptide(L)'
;MIAFLEQVQSIDYSGDEVQVTTTSGAVCTAQKEVPDPTKYFVTRWSTDPWIQMAYSFVKTGGSGEAYDILAEEIQGTVFFAGEATNRHFPQTVTGAYLSGVREASKIAAF
;
A
#
# COMPACT_ATOMS: atom_id res chain seq x y z
N MET A 1 2.01 -31.84 -45.57
CA MET A 1 1.10 -30.69 -45.63
C MET A 1 1.58 -29.68 -44.58
N ILE A 2 2.19 -28.58 -45.02
CA ILE A 2 2.74 -27.55 -44.13
C ILE A 2 1.63 -26.51 -43.91
N ALA A 3 1.14 -26.36 -42.69
CA ALA A 3 0.21 -25.28 -42.35
C ALA A 3 1.01 -23.97 -42.29
N PHE A 4 0.64 -22.98 -43.10
CA PHE A 4 1.17 -21.63 -42.95
C PHE A 4 0.69 -21.07 -41.61
N LEU A 5 1.62 -20.64 -40.76
CA LEU A 5 1.30 -19.90 -39.55
C LEU A 5 0.92 -18.47 -39.97
N GLU A 6 -0.32 -18.06 -39.72
CA GLU A 6 -0.71 -16.65 -39.89
C GLU A 6 0.10 -15.77 -38.93
N GLN A 7 0.59 -14.63 -39.41
CA GLN A 7 1.31 -13.66 -38.57
C GLN A 7 0.32 -12.89 -37.69
N VAL A 8 0.66 -12.74 -36.40
CA VAL A 8 -0.14 -11.96 -35.44
C VAL A 8 0.13 -10.47 -35.63
N GLN A 9 -0.93 -9.66 -35.73
CA GLN A 9 -0.87 -8.19 -35.80
C GLN A 9 -1.01 -7.55 -34.41
N SER A 10 -1.95 -8.03 -33.58
CA SER A 10 -2.16 -7.54 -32.23
C SER A 10 -2.75 -8.61 -31.31
N ILE A 11 -2.52 -8.45 -30.00
CA ILE A 11 -3.16 -9.25 -28.96
C ILE A 11 -3.78 -8.29 -27.95
N ASP A 12 -5.09 -8.39 -27.76
CA ASP A 12 -5.84 -7.67 -26.73
C ASP A 12 -6.03 -8.57 -25.51
N TYR A 13 -5.55 -8.10 -24.37
CA TYR A 13 -5.72 -8.75 -23.06
C TYR A 13 -6.74 -8.00 -22.19
N SER A 14 -7.50 -7.05 -22.73
CA SER A 14 -8.61 -6.42 -22.03
C SER A 14 -9.82 -7.37 -21.99
N GLY A 15 -10.68 -7.25 -20.98
CA GLY A 15 -11.88 -8.11 -20.84
C GLY A 15 -11.59 -9.56 -20.41
N ASP A 16 -12.57 -10.44 -20.62
CA ASP A 16 -12.53 -11.85 -20.15
C ASP A 16 -11.88 -12.81 -21.18
N GLU A 17 -11.80 -12.38 -22.44
CA GLU A 17 -11.17 -13.13 -23.53
C GLU A 17 -9.86 -12.46 -23.96
N VAL A 18 -8.89 -13.27 -24.35
CA VAL A 18 -7.75 -12.81 -25.13
C VAL A 18 -8.17 -12.79 -26.59
N GLN A 19 -8.07 -11.64 -27.26
CA GLN A 19 -8.35 -11.53 -28.69
C GLN A 19 -7.03 -11.39 -29.45
N VAL A 20 -6.80 -12.24 -30.44
CA VAL A 20 -5.63 -12.19 -31.31
C VAL A 20 -6.10 -11.79 -32.70
N THR A 21 -5.65 -10.64 -33.18
CA THR A 21 -5.88 -10.19 -34.56
C THR A 21 -4.68 -10.56 -35.41
N THR A 22 -4.87 -11.28 -36.50
CA THR A 22 -3.82 -11.63 -37.46
C THR A 22 -3.68 -10.56 -38.55
N THR A 23 -2.56 -10.57 -39.27
CA THR A 23 -2.30 -9.63 -40.37
C THR A 23 -3.27 -9.79 -41.55
N SER A 24 -3.98 -10.91 -41.65
CA SER A 24 -5.06 -11.12 -42.64
C SER A 24 -6.40 -10.50 -42.19
N GLY A 25 -6.46 -9.97 -40.96
CA GLY A 25 -7.67 -9.44 -40.35
C GLY A 25 -8.53 -10.49 -39.64
N ALA A 26 -8.07 -11.75 -39.56
CA ALA A 26 -8.76 -12.77 -38.78
C ALA A 26 -8.62 -12.48 -37.28
N VAL A 27 -9.71 -12.67 -36.53
CA VAL A 27 -9.72 -12.54 -35.08
C VAL A 27 -10.00 -13.90 -34.48
N CYS A 28 -9.10 -14.40 -33.64
CA CYS A 28 -9.33 -15.58 -32.81
C CYS A 28 -9.39 -15.17 -31.34
N THR A 29 -10.29 -15.80 -30.58
CA THR A 29 -10.46 -15.52 -29.16
C THR A 29 -10.21 -16.76 -28.32
N ALA A 30 -9.68 -16.55 -27.11
CA ALA A 30 -9.47 -17.59 -26.12
C ALA A 30 -9.91 -17.07 -24.74
N GLN A 31 -10.67 -17.88 -24.00
CA GLN A 31 -11.05 -17.55 -22.62
C GLN A 31 -9.81 -17.51 -21.73
N LYS A 32 -9.77 -16.56 -20.79
CA LYS A 32 -8.76 -16.57 -19.73
C LYS A 32 -9.14 -17.60 -18.68
N GLU A 33 -8.26 -18.57 -18.45
CA GLU A 33 -8.41 -19.48 -17.31
C GLU A 33 -7.78 -18.84 -16.07
N VAL A 34 -8.61 -18.58 -15.05
CA VAL A 34 -8.17 -18.14 -13.73
C VAL A 34 -8.41 -19.29 -12.76
N PRO A 35 -7.36 -19.99 -12.28
CA PRO A 35 -7.53 -21.12 -11.37
C PRO A 35 -7.91 -20.67 -9.96
N ASP A 36 -8.48 -21.58 -9.18
CA ASP A 36 -8.76 -21.34 -7.77
C ASP A 36 -7.47 -21.05 -6.97
N PRO A 37 -7.51 -20.11 -6.00
CA PRO A 37 -6.33 -19.81 -5.18
C PRO A 37 -5.97 -20.99 -4.29
N THR A 38 -4.70 -21.41 -4.31
CA THR A 38 -4.22 -22.52 -3.46
C THR A 38 -3.93 -22.09 -2.02
N LYS A 39 -3.75 -20.79 -1.77
CA LYS A 39 -3.53 -20.21 -0.44
C LYS A 39 -3.86 -18.71 -0.46
N TYR A 40 -4.51 -18.22 0.60
CA TYR A 40 -4.74 -16.80 0.84
C TYR A 40 -4.83 -16.51 2.34
N PHE A 41 -4.72 -15.24 2.72
CA PHE A 41 -5.08 -14.77 4.05
C PHE A 41 -5.78 -13.42 3.96
N VAL A 42 -6.61 -13.10 4.95
CA VAL A 42 -7.35 -11.84 5.04
C VAL A 42 -7.00 -11.19 6.37
N THR A 43 -6.43 -9.99 6.33
CA THR A 43 -6.10 -9.25 7.54
C THR A 43 -7.35 -8.70 8.22
N ARG A 44 -7.28 -8.53 9.54
CA ARG A 44 -8.33 -7.93 10.35
C ARG A 44 -7.79 -6.82 11.25
N TRP A 45 -6.96 -5.93 10.68
CA TRP A 45 -6.33 -4.81 11.40
C TRP A 45 -7.34 -3.95 12.18
N SER A 46 -8.53 -3.73 11.63
CA SER A 46 -9.59 -2.95 12.26
C SER A 46 -10.14 -3.57 13.55
N THR A 47 -9.94 -4.87 13.76
CA THR A 47 -10.42 -5.59 14.95
C THR A 47 -9.29 -6.22 15.76
N ASP A 48 -8.03 -5.95 15.41
CA ASP A 48 -6.90 -6.29 16.28
C ASP A 48 -6.96 -5.38 17.52
N PRO A 49 -7.11 -5.92 18.75
CA PRO A 49 -7.35 -5.12 19.94
C PRO A 49 -6.20 -4.15 20.28
N TRP A 50 -4.98 -4.41 19.80
CA TRP A 50 -3.80 -3.61 20.11
C TRP A 50 -3.41 -2.63 19.00
N ILE A 51 -4.06 -2.69 17.84
CA ILE A 51 -3.69 -1.89 16.66
C ILE A 51 -4.88 -1.07 16.15
N GLN A 52 -6.01 -1.72 15.85
CA GLN A 52 -7.29 -1.10 15.44
C GLN A 52 -7.24 -0.17 14.21
N MET A 53 -6.11 -0.12 13.49
CA MET A 53 -5.91 0.75 12.33
C MET A 53 -4.85 0.20 11.37
N ALA A 54 -4.67 0.87 10.23
CA ALA A 54 -3.50 0.65 9.39
C ALA A 54 -2.50 1.82 9.53
N TYR A 55 -2.98 3.06 9.33
CA TYR A 55 -2.19 4.28 9.44
C TYR A 55 -3.10 5.51 9.62
N SER A 56 -2.55 6.58 10.19
CA SER A 56 -3.27 7.82 10.48
C SER A 56 -3.57 8.66 9.22
N PHE A 57 -4.46 9.64 9.38
CA PHE A 57 -4.73 10.68 8.39
C PHE A 57 -5.33 11.91 9.08
N VAL A 58 -5.23 13.08 8.46
CA VAL A 58 -5.87 14.30 8.95
C VAL A 58 -7.35 14.29 8.56
N LYS A 59 -8.25 14.19 9.53
CA LYS A 59 -9.70 14.32 9.31
C LYS A 59 -10.05 15.74 8.88
N THR A 60 -11.17 15.91 8.17
CA THR A 60 -11.71 17.22 7.81
C THR A 60 -11.84 18.12 9.04
N GLY A 61 -11.35 19.35 8.92
CA GLY A 61 -11.28 20.32 10.04
C GLY A 61 -10.03 20.17 10.94
N GLY A 62 -9.21 19.14 10.73
CA GLY A 62 -7.92 18.97 11.39
C GLY A 62 -6.77 19.70 10.68
N SER A 63 -5.62 19.75 11.36
CA SER A 63 -4.37 20.33 10.87
C SER A 63 -3.22 19.32 11.01
N GLY A 64 -2.22 19.42 10.13
CA GLY A 64 -0.98 18.66 10.26
C GLY A 64 -0.19 19.02 11.53
N GLU A 65 -0.47 20.15 12.17
CA GLU A 65 0.09 20.51 13.49
C GLU A 65 -0.28 19.50 14.59
N ALA A 66 -1.38 18.74 14.41
CA ALA A 66 -1.77 17.72 15.38
C ALA A 66 -0.68 16.64 15.57
N TYR A 67 0.11 16.32 14.54
CA TYR A 67 1.25 15.40 14.67
C TYR A 67 2.35 15.97 15.56
N ASP A 68 2.61 17.28 15.46
CA ASP A 68 3.63 17.95 16.26
C ASP A 68 3.17 18.03 17.73
N ILE A 69 1.90 18.37 17.96
CA ILE A 69 1.29 18.39 19.31
C ILE A 69 1.33 16.99 19.95
N LEU A 70 1.02 15.93 19.18
CA LEU A 70 1.13 14.55 19.68
C LEU A 70 2.58 14.12 19.97
N ALA A 71 3.58 14.81 19.41
CA ALA A 71 5.00 14.53 19.64
C ALA A 71 5.60 15.31 20.83
N GLU A 72 4.83 16.20 21.45
CA GLU A 72 5.28 16.98 22.61
C GLU A 72 5.44 16.07 23.84
N GLU A 73 6.60 16.11 24.48
CA GLU A 73 6.83 15.40 25.73
C GLU A 73 6.16 16.09 26.94
N ILE A 74 5.79 15.29 27.93
CA ILE A 74 5.22 15.79 29.18
C ILE A 74 6.33 15.83 30.23
N GLN A 75 6.71 17.05 30.63
CA GLN A 75 7.65 17.32 31.73
C GLN A 75 9.00 16.59 31.59
N GLY A 76 9.47 16.37 30.35
CA GLY A 76 10.70 15.61 30.09
C GLY A 76 10.70 14.18 30.66
N THR A 77 9.53 13.61 30.95
CA THR A 77 9.37 12.30 31.58
C THR A 77 8.61 11.32 30.68
N VAL A 78 7.52 11.76 30.07
CA VAL A 78 6.73 10.95 29.13
C VAL A 78 6.95 11.46 27.72
N PHE A 79 7.41 10.57 26.83
CA PHE A 79 7.73 10.87 25.44
C PHE A 79 6.83 10.06 24.50
N PHE A 80 6.52 10.60 23.32
CA PHE A 80 5.64 9.97 22.35
C PHE A 80 6.33 9.82 21.00
N ALA A 81 6.27 8.59 20.47
CA ALA A 81 6.77 8.23 19.15
C ALA A 81 5.72 7.39 18.40
N GLY A 82 5.93 7.21 17.10
CA GLY A 82 5.03 6.49 16.20
C GLY A 82 4.70 7.33 14.97
N GLU A 83 4.12 6.68 13.96
CA GLU A 83 3.80 7.33 12.67
C GLU A 83 2.88 8.56 12.86
N ALA A 84 1.93 8.47 13.80
CA ALA A 84 1.00 9.55 14.14
C ALA A 84 1.64 10.71 14.93
N THR A 85 2.95 10.70 15.13
CA THR A 85 3.73 11.78 15.76
C THR A 85 4.74 12.40 14.81
N ASN A 86 4.76 12.01 13.53
CA ASN A 86 5.72 12.50 12.54
C ASN A 86 5.01 13.26 11.42
N ARG A 87 4.99 14.59 11.51
CA ARG A 87 4.34 15.45 10.51
C ARG A 87 4.95 15.35 9.11
N HIS A 88 6.26 15.11 9.02
CA HIS A 88 6.97 15.11 7.73
C HIS A 88 6.81 13.78 6.98
N PHE A 89 6.74 12.68 7.72
CA PHE A 89 6.65 11.33 7.16
C PHE A 89 5.55 10.50 7.85
N PRO A 90 4.28 10.96 7.91
CA PRO A 90 3.22 10.21 8.57
C PRO A 90 2.96 8.87 7.86
N GLN A 91 2.19 7.97 8.46
CA GLN A 91 1.74 6.68 7.91
C GLN A 91 2.82 5.62 7.71
N THR A 92 4.04 6.03 7.38
CA THR A 92 5.09 5.15 6.92
C THR A 92 5.86 4.49 8.07
N VAL A 93 6.36 3.28 7.82
CA VAL A 93 7.32 2.61 8.71
C VAL A 93 8.55 3.50 8.95
N THR A 94 9.05 4.17 7.91
CA THR A 94 10.16 5.13 8.01
C THR A 94 9.85 6.27 8.97
N GLY A 95 8.64 6.83 8.92
CA GLY A 95 8.20 7.88 9.82
C GLY A 95 8.14 7.44 11.28
N ALA A 96 7.57 6.26 11.52
CA ALA A 96 7.58 5.63 12.84
C ALA A 96 9.01 5.42 13.35
N TYR A 97 9.90 4.88 12.51
CA TYR A 97 11.30 4.69 12.84
C TYR A 97 12.00 6.02 13.20
N LEU A 98 11.90 7.04 12.35
CA LEU A 98 12.54 8.34 12.57
C LEU A 98 11.97 9.06 13.79
N SER A 99 10.68 8.90 14.10
CA SER A 99 10.11 9.43 15.34
C SER A 99 10.71 8.77 16.59
N GLY A 100 11.02 7.47 16.53
CA GLY A 100 11.75 6.78 17.60
C GLY A 100 13.17 7.30 17.78
N VAL A 101 13.89 7.54 16.68
CA VAL A 101 15.24 8.16 16.71
C VAL A 101 15.17 9.57 17.32
N ARG A 102 14.15 10.36 16.96
CA ARG A 102 13.91 11.70 17.52
C ARG A 102 13.73 11.65 19.02
N GLU A 103 12.82 10.82 19.53
CA GLU A 103 12.59 10.72 20.98
C GLU A 103 13.79 10.13 21.73
N ALA A 104 14.49 9.16 21.15
CA ALA A 104 15.73 8.64 21.73
C ALA A 104 16.80 9.73 21.89
N SER A 105 16.94 10.62 20.90
CA SER A 105 17.85 11.76 20.99
C SER A 105 17.42 12.76 22.07
N LYS A 106 16.11 13.00 22.26
CA LYS A 106 15.62 13.86 23.36
C LYS A 106 15.95 13.25 24.72
N ILE A 107 15.66 11.96 24.91
CA ILE A 107 15.89 11.24 26.16
C ILE A 107 17.37 11.21 26.55
N ALA A 108 18.26 11.00 25.57
CA ALA A 108 19.71 10.96 25.81
C ALA A 108 20.34 12.34 26.08
N ALA A 109 19.60 13.43 25.86
CA ALA A 109 20.08 14.80 26.10
C ALA A 109 19.77 15.30 27.52
N PHE A 110 19.07 14.51 28.34
CA PHE A 110 18.90 14.72 29.78
C PHE A 110 20.03 14.02 30.58
#